data_AF-A0A180H127-F1
#
_entry.id   AF-A0A180H127-F1
#
_cell.length_a   1.000
_cell.length_b   1.000
_cell.length_c   1.000
_cell.angle_alpha   90.00
_cell.angle_beta   90.00
_cell.angle_gamma   90.00
#
_symmetry.space_group_name_H-M   'P 1'
#
loop_
_entity.id
_entity.type
_entity.pdbx_description
1 polymer ?
#
loop_
_entity_poly.entity_id
_entity_poly.type
_entity_poly.pdbx_seq_one_letter_code
_entity_poly.pdbx_strand_id
1 'polypeptide(L)'
;MAEQDEIVPVRRTIASFRSKNPDGKSPQEYQAIFRQAIRQLYHRVSTHKKRTLSNPILRTTVSDPPEGMSGSETANRMAQTFLPILKYKLRLLPIFMDPLDAKSGTSSWFDAILNNLIEIDEILAEIDSSVIWIWRTWKPNQEEKPGPRQLSCFKGKTITYRTQDLLTGEFCRVLITCDTFFADHSFPSPANSDHPIVQKWDTLATRTTTSATRIDALIEWIQQPLLPVAKEEWQEMVDQVDTLLKTLLKHLNPHYHQSAKGGESDSEEEDIQLLTPTAMKFIRAGIPYVKICRAFLYKLLRPTQGHGLIFVGSSMDIEEAQLKRLLFRTNEALRHLYQFVTEMKSLPSHRRGLVDASINLQGEMLECIFALKDYWKQLPERKDPRIDQQAIAEAGQWIDDWETLLHQSVCNAWEAAGCQYPWPDPEDEPDTDDGGDLDEFGGFGRLGRFDEEDEEDEEDEEGESGDEDEDEESGDEDEEGESGDEDN
;
A
#
# COMPACT_ATOMS: atom_id res chain seq x y z
N MET A 1 3.81 -8.06 -33.33
CA MET A 1 2.41 -8.39 -33.01
C MET A 1 2.44 -9.33 -31.82
N ALA A 2 2.21 -8.83 -30.62
CA ALA A 2 2.03 -9.69 -29.45
C ALA A 2 0.59 -10.22 -29.51
N GLU A 3 0.43 -11.54 -29.57
CA GLU A 3 -0.88 -12.18 -29.43
C GLU A 3 -1.52 -11.68 -28.13
N GLN A 4 -2.71 -11.10 -28.26
CA GLN A 4 -3.56 -10.78 -27.14
C GLN A 4 -3.95 -12.12 -26.50
N ASP A 5 -3.57 -12.36 -25.24
CA ASP A 5 -4.22 -13.37 -24.41
C ASP A 5 -5.66 -12.91 -24.14
N GLU A 6 -6.55 -13.08 -25.12
CA GLU A 6 -7.97 -12.80 -24.97
C GLU A 6 -8.53 -13.77 -23.93
N ILE A 7 -9.01 -13.24 -22.80
CA ILE A 7 -9.68 -14.07 -21.79
C ILE A 7 -10.99 -14.55 -22.38
N VAL A 8 -11.04 -15.85 -22.69
CA VAL A 8 -12.26 -16.52 -23.09
C VAL A 8 -13.21 -16.58 -21.89
N PRO A 9 -14.40 -15.96 -21.96
CA PRO A 9 -15.37 -16.01 -20.86
C PRO A 9 -15.84 -17.44 -20.59
N VAL A 10 -15.98 -17.79 -19.31
CA VAL A 10 -16.42 -19.12 -18.85
C VAL A 10 -17.78 -19.48 -19.45
N ARG A 11 -18.67 -18.49 -19.61
CA ARG A 11 -19.98 -18.63 -20.27
C ARG A 11 -19.86 -19.21 -21.69
N ARG A 12 -18.89 -18.77 -22.50
CA ARG A 12 -18.71 -19.26 -23.88
C ARG A 12 -18.29 -20.73 -23.89
N THR A 13 -17.37 -21.10 -23.01
CA THR A 13 -16.87 -22.48 -22.87
C THR A 13 -18.00 -23.43 -22.46
N ILE A 14 -18.79 -23.05 -21.44
CA ILE A 14 -19.90 -23.87 -20.95
C ILE A 14 -21.05 -23.91 -21.97
N ALA A 15 -21.35 -22.82 -22.68
CA ALA A 15 -22.35 -22.82 -23.75
C ALA A 15 -21.95 -23.78 -24.89
N SER A 16 -20.69 -23.76 -25.31
CA SER A 16 -20.17 -24.70 -26.30
C SER A 16 -20.30 -26.15 -25.82
N PHE A 17 -19.91 -26.42 -24.57
CA PHE A 17 -20.12 -27.72 -23.95
C PHE A 17 -21.60 -28.13 -23.98
N ARG A 18 -22.54 -27.26 -23.56
CA ARG A 18 -24.00 -27.50 -23.59
C ARG A 18 -24.56 -27.78 -24.98
N SER A 19 -23.97 -27.22 -26.03
CA SER A 19 -24.39 -27.45 -27.42
C SER A 19 -23.93 -28.80 -28.00
N LYS A 20 -22.93 -29.46 -27.40
CA LYS A 20 -22.39 -30.75 -27.87
C LYS A 20 -23.08 -31.91 -27.16
N ASN A 21 -23.42 -32.97 -27.92
CA ASN A 21 -24.06 -34.21 -27.47
C ASN A 21 -25.42 -34.02 -26.77
N PRO A 22 -26.52 -33.86 -27.54
CA PRO A 22 -27.88 -33.78 -26.98
C PRO A 22 -28.37 -35.09 -26.36
N ASP A 23 -27.74 -36.23 -26.65
CA ASP A 23 -28.10 -37.57 -26.17
C ASP A 23 -27.68 -37.85 -24.71
N GLY A 24 -27.13 -36.84 -24.02
CA GLY A 24 -26.67 -36.92 -22.65
C GLY A 24 -25.16 -36.86 -22.53
N LYS A 25 -24.69 -36.42 -21.36
CA LYS A 25 -23.27 -36.19 -21.05
C LYS A 25 -22.86 -37.05 -19.88
N SER A 26 -21.68 -37.64 -20.00
CA SER A 26 -21.07 -38.42 -18.93
C SER A 26 -20.59 -37.53 -17.78
N PRO A 27 -20.55 -38.06 -16.54
CA PRO A 27 -19.94 -37.35 -15.40
C PRO A 27 -18.48 -36.93 -15.66
N GLN A 28 -17.72 -37.71 -16.42
CA GLN A 28 -16.33 -37.41 -16.79
C GLN A 28 -16.24 -36.17 -17.69
N GLU A 29 -17.16 -36.03 -18.65
CA GLU A 29 -17.27 -34.83 -19.48
C GLU A 29 -17.60 -33.59 -18.65
N TYR A 30 -18.48 -33.72 -17.64
CA TYR A 30 -18.79 -32.65 -16.70
C TYR A 30 -17.59 -32.26 -15.82
N GLN A 31 -16.83 -33.24 -15.32
CA GLN A 31 -15.59 -32.97 -14.57
C GLN A 31 -14.53 -32.26 -15.43
N ALA A 32 -14.41 -32.64 -16.71
CA ALA A 32 -13.48 -32.02 -17.63
C ALA A 32 -13.82 -30.55 -17.91
N ILE A 33 -15.10 -30.24 -18.20
CA ILE A 33 -15.52 -28.84 -18.42
C ILE A 33 -15.42 -28.00 -17.14
N PHE A 34 -15.70 -28.60 -15.97
CA PHE A 34 -15.52 -27.93 -14.68
C PHE A 34 -14.06 -27.53 -14.49
N ARG A 35 -13.12 -28.47 -14.67
CA ARG A 35 -11.68 -28.19 -14.57
C ARG A 35 -11.24 -27.11 -15.57
N GLN A 36 -11.76 -27.16 -16.80
CA GLN A 36 -11.49 -26.14 -17.80
C GLN A 36 -11.99 -24.75 -17.37
N ALA A 37 -13.21 -24.65 -16.81
CA ALA A 37 -13.76 -23.40 -16.30
C ALA A 37 -12.94 -22.84 -15.12
N ILE A 38 -12.52 -23.69 -14.18
CA ILE A 38 -11.65 -23.31 -13.07
C ILE A 38 -10.30 -22.77 -13.58
N ARG A 39 -9.69 -23.42 -14.57
CA ARG A 39 -8.43 -22.95 -15.17
C ARG A 39 -8.58 -21.62 -15.89
N GLN A 40 -9.73 -21.36 -16.51
CA GLN A 40 -10.04 -20.05 -17.10
C GLN A 40 -10.14 -18.96 -16.02
N LEU A 41 -10.85 -19.23 -14.93
CA LEU A 41 -10.91 -18.32 -13.78
C LEU A 41 -9.52 -18.07 -13.17
N TYR A 42 -8.71 -19.13 -13.04
CA TYR A 42 -7.34 -19.03 -12.54
C TYR A 42 -6.47 -18.16 -13.45
N HIS A 43 -6.56 -18.34 -14.76
CA HIS A 43 -5.85 -17.51 -15.73
C HIS A 43 -6.29 -16.04 -15.65
N ARG A 44 -7.60 -15.77 -15.52
CA ARG A 44 -8.14 -14.41 -15.33
C ARG A 44 -7.57 -13.73 -14.10
N VAL A 45 -7.54 -14.45 -12.98
CA VAL A 45 -7.04 -13.96 -11.69
C VAL A 45 -5.53 -13.71 -11.72
N SER A 46 -4.75 -14.69 -12.21
CA SER A 46 -3.29 -14.59 -12.28
C SER A 46 -2.81 -13.48 -13.24
N THR A 47 -3.61 -13.14 -14.26
CA THR A 47 -3.32 -12.04 -15.19
C THR A 47 -3.94 -10.70 -14.78
N HIS A 48 -4.67 -10.60 -13.65
CA HIS A 48 -5.37 -9.39 -13.23
C HIS A 48 -4.45 -8.15 -13.27
N LYS A 49 -3.32 -8.18 -12.55
CA LYS A 49 -2.32 -7.09 -12.55
C LYS A 49 -1.92 -6.63 -13.95
N LYS A 50 -1.64 -7.55 -14.87
CA LYS A 50 -1.24 -7.20 -16.25
C LYS A 50 -2.36 -6.46 -16.98
N ARG A 51 -3.62 -6.84 -16.74
CA ARG A 51 -4.80 -6.29 -17.42
C ARG A 51 -5.27 -4.97 -16.84
N THR A 52 -5.22 -4.81 -15.52
CA THR A 52 -5.75 -3.63 -14.83
C THR A 52 -4.68 -2.56 -14.56
N LEU A 53 -3.44 -2.96 -14.26
CA LEU A 53 -2.37 -2.04 -13.85
C LEU A 53 -1.36 -1.75 -14.97
N SER A 54 -0.85 -2.77 -15.65
CA SER A 54 0.41 -2.66 -16.41
C SER A 54 0.28 -2.30 -17.90
N ASN A 55 -0.91 -2.26 -18.49
CA ASN A 55 -1.03 -2.11 -19.95
C ASN A 55 -1.94 -0.93 -20.38
N PRO A 56 -1.35 0.19 -20.88
CA PRO A 56 -2.11 1.32 -21.43
C PRO A 56 -3.07 0.92 -22.58
N ILE A 57 -2.74 -0.16 -23.31
CA ILE A 57 -3.49 -0.63 -24.49
C ILE A 57 -4.65 -1.56 -24.11
N LEU A 58 -4.68 -2.14 -22.90
CA LEU A 58 -5.85 -2.86 -22.38
C LEU A 58 -6.84 -1.92 -21.67
N ARG A 59 -6.39 -0.71 -21.33
CA ARG A 59 -7.23 0.37 -20.82
C ARG A 59 -8.04 1.05 -21.93
N THR A 60 -8.21 0.48 -23.11
CA THR A 60 -9.00 1.08 -24.22
C THR A 60 -10.24 0.27 -24.63
N THR A 61 -10.43 -0.97 -24.16
CA THR A 61 -11.57 -1.81 -24.59
C THR A 61 -12.80 -1.76 -23.68
N VAL A 62 -12.71 -1.13 -22.50
CA VAL A 62 -13.90 -0.88 -21.67
C VAL A 62 -14.62 0.34 -22.26
N SER A 63 -15.86 0.13 -22.74
CA SER A 63 -16.79 1.16 -23.23
C SER A 63 -16.74 2.41 -22.36
N ASP A 64 -16.90 3.62 -22.92
CA ASP A 64 -16.92 4.84 -22.13
C ASP A 64 -17.91 4.74 -20.95
N PRO A 65 -17.59 5.34 -19.79
CA PRO A 65 -18.46 5.21 -18.63
C PRO A 65 -19.77 5.91 -18.97
N PRO A 66 -20.89 5.57 -18.29
CA PRO A 66 -22.04 6.45 -18.29
C PRO A 66 -21.57 7.86 -17.95
N GLU A 67 -21.94 8.86 -18.77
CA GLU A 67 -21.50 10.24 -18.59
C GLU A 67 -21.66 10.67 -17.12
N GLY A 68 -20.55 11.07 -16.50
CA GLY A 68 -20.54 11.61 -15.13
C GLY A 68 -20.18 10.65 -13.99
N MET A 69 -19.89 9.37 -14.23
CA MET A 69 -19.50 8.45 -13.14
C MET A 69 -18.08 8.74 -12.61
N SER A 70 -17.97 9.03 -11.32
CA SER A 70 -16.68 9.31 -10.67
C SER A 70 -15.95 8.06 -10.17
N GLY A 71 -14.64 8.17 -9.92
CA GLY A 71 -13.86 7.09 -9.31
C GLY A 71 -14.36 6.70 -7.91
N SER A 72 -14.89 7.65 -7.15
CA SER A 72 -15.52 7.39 -5.84
C SER A 72 -16.82 6.59 -5.99
N GLU A 73 -17.68 6.97 -6.94
CA GLU A 73 -18.91 6.23 -7.23
C GLU A 73 -18.61 4.80 -7.73
N THR A 74 -17.56 4.63 -8.53
CA THR A 74 -17.12 3.32 -9.01
C THR A 74 -16.61 2.45 -7.86
N ALA A 75 -15.75 3.00 -6.98
CA ALA A 75 -15.26 2.30 -5.79
C ALA A 75 -16.43 1.88 -4.87
N ASN A 76 -17.39 2.78 -4.65
CA ASN A 76 -18.59 2.47 -3.86
C ASN A 76 -19.44 1.38 -4.50
N ARG A 77 -19.65 1.42 -5.82
CA ARG A 77 -20.37 0.35 -6.55
C ARG A 77 -19.66 -0.99 -6.43
N MET A 78 -18.33 -1.01 -6.52
CA MET A 78 -17.55 -2.22 -6.31
C MET A 78 -17.76 -2.80 -4.90
N ALA A 79 -17.71 -1.96 -3.86
CA ALA A 79 -17.92 -2.38 -2.48
C ALA A 79 -19.37 -2.76 -2.13
N GLN A 80 -20.36 -2.10 -2.72
CA GLN A 80 -21.78 -2.30 -2.39
C GLN A 80 -22.47 -3.35 -3.25
N THR A 81 -21.96 -3.61 -4.46
CA THR A 81 -22.60 -4.53 -5.41
C THR A 81 -21.70 -5.72 -5.73
N PHE A 82 -20.53 -5.48 -6.32
CA PHE A 82 -19.76 -6.59 -6.92
C PHE A 82 -19.07 -7.47 -5.89
N LEU A 83 -18.40 -6.88 -4.89
CA LEU A 83 -17.72 -7.64 -3.84
C LEU A 83 -18.70 -8.47 -2.98
N PRO A 84 -19.87 -7.94 -2.55
CA PRO A 84 -20.88 -8.75 -1.86
C PRO A 84 -21.41 -9.92 -2.69
N ILE A 85 -21.66 -9.71 -3.99
CA ILE A 85 -22.13 -10.80 -4.87
C ILE A 85 -21.02 -11.84 -5.05
N LEU A 86 -19.76 -11.42 -5.23
CA LEU A 86 -18.62 -12.35 -5.30
C LEU A 86 -18.54 -13.21 -4.04
N LYS A 87 -18.63 -12.59 -2.86
CA LYS A 87 -18.65 -13.28 -1.57
C LYS A 87 -19.79 -14.28 -1.48
N TYR A 88 -21.00 -13.89 -1.88
CA TYR A 88 -22.16 -14.78 -1.88
C TYR A 88 -21.95 -15.99 -2.80
N LYS A 89 -21.51 -15.76 -4.05
CA LYS A 89 -21.27 -16.83 -5.03
C LYS A 89 -20.12 -17.76 -4.62
N LEU A 90 -19.11 -17.22 -3.94
CA LEU A 90 -18.03 -18.01 -3.36
C LEU A 90 -18.56 -18.94 -2.27
N ARG A 91 -19.40 -18.43 -1.35
CA ARG A 91 -20.03 -19.23 -0.29
C ARG A 91 -20.96 -20.34 -0.81
N LEU A 92 -21.53 -20.16 -1.99
CA LEU A 92 -22.33 -21.20 -2.65
C LEU A 92 -21.48 -22.36 -3.22
N LEU A 93 -20.19 -22.16 -3.49
CA LEU A 93 -19.34 -23.23 -4.05
C LEU A 93 -19.31 -24.49 -3.18
N PRO A 94 -18.92 -24.44 -1.88
CA PRO A 94 -18.92 -25.65 -1.05
C PRO A 94 -20.31 -26.26 -0.92
N ILE A 95 -21.38 -25.45 -0.92
CA ILE A 95 -22.76 -25.95 -0.84
C ILE A 95 -23.11 -26.76 -2.10
N PHE A 96 -22.85 -26.21 -3.29
CA PHE A 96 -23.12 -26.92 -4.54
C PHE A 96 -22.17 -28.10 -4.77
N MET A 97 -20.98 -28.08 -4.18
CA MET A 97 -19.98 -29.14 -4.33
C MET A 97 -20.01 -30.18 -3.19
N ASP A 98 -21.04 -30.18 -2.34
CA ASP A 98 -21.17 -31.15 -1.25
C ASP A 98 -21.20 -32.60 -1.81
N PRO A 99 -20.23 -33.45 -1.43
CA PRO A 99 -20.19 -34.85 -1.85
C PRO A 99 -21.39 -35.68 -1.37
N LEU A 100 -22.08 -35.27 -0.31
CA LEU A 100 -23.25 -35.96 0.26
C LEU A 100 -24.55 -35.65 -0.49
N ASP A 101 -24.67 -34.43 -1.04
CA ASP A 101 -25.75 -34.02 -1.93
C ASP A 101 -25.55 -34.55 -3.36
N ALA A 102 -24.36 -35.06 -3.68
CA ALA A 102 -24.04 -35.71 -4.95
C ALA A 102 -24.77 -37.06 -5.15
N LYS A 103 -25.87 -37.32 -4.42
CA LYS A 103 -26.80 -38.43 -4.68
C LYS A 103 -27.14 -38.43 -6.17
N SER A 104 -26.41 -39.29 -6.88
CA SER A 104 -26.50 -39.63 -8.31
C SER A 104 -25.77 -38.78 -9.36
N GLY A 105 -24.76 -37.95 -9.06
CA GLY A 105 -23.87 -37.38 -10.10
C GLY A 105 -24.62 -36.83 -11.32
N THR A 106 -25.82 -36.27 -11.07
CA THR A 106 -26.78 -35.95 -12.12
C THR A 106 -26.31 -34.74 -12.88
N SER A 107 -26.72 -34.64 -14.14
CA SER A 107 -26.48 -33.46 -14.97
C SER A 107 -26.90 -32.16 -14.25
N SER A 108 -28.02 -32.19 -13.52
CA SER A 108 -28.52 -31.05 -12.74
C SER A 108 -27.56 -30.54 -11.67
N TRP A 109 -26.84 -31.45 -10.98
CA TRP A 109 -25.88 -31.09 -9.94
C TRP A 109 -24.66 -30.38 -10.55
N PHE A 110 -24.08 -30.96 -11.60
CA PHE A 110 -22.98 -30.33 -12.32
C PHE A 110 -23.38 -29.01 -12.97
N ASP A 111 -24.59 -28.92 -13.55
CA ASP A 111 -25.05 -27.69 -14.18
C ASP A 111 -25.24 -26.54 -13.17
N ALA A 112 -25.63 -26.83 -11.93
CA ALA A 112 -25.67 -25.83 -10.86
C ALA A 112 -24.28 -25.28 -10.53
N ILE A 113 -23.27 -26.16 -10.40
CA ILE A 113 -21.87 -25.76 -10.17
C ILE A 113 -21.38 -24.90 -11.33
N LEU A 114 -21.59 -25.34 -12.57
CA LEU A 114 -21.15 -24.63 -13.77
C LEU A 114 -21.82 -23.24 -13.90
N ASN A 115 -23.10 -23.11 -13.58
CA ASN A 115 -23.78 -21.82 -13.56
C ASN A 115 -23.16 -20.87 -12.52
N ASN A 116 -22.81 -21.37 -11.33
CA ASN A 116 -22.15 -20.56 -10.32
C ASN A 116 -20.76 -20.05 -10.81
N LEU A 117 -20.01 -20.87 -11.54
CA LEU A 117 -18.72 -20.46 -12.13
C LEU A 117 -18.87 -19.38 -13.21
N ILE A 118 -19.94 -19.44 -14.01
CA ILE A 118 -20.27 -18.39 -15.00
C ILE A 118 -20.48 -17.05 -14.29
N GLU A 119 -21.29 -17.05 -13.23
CA GLU A 119 -21.59 -15.84 -12.49
C GLU A 119 -20.34 -15.27 -11.79
N ILE A 120 -19.48 -16.13 -11.23
CA ILE A 120 -18.19 -15.71 -10.68
C ILE A 120 -17.33 -15.01 -11.74
N ASP A 121 -17.20 -15.58 -12.94
CA ASP A 121 -16.42 -14.99 -14.04
C ASP A 121 -16.94 -13.60 -14.43
N GLU A 122 -18.25 -13.44 -14.50
CA GLU A 122 -18.90 -12.17 -14.83
C GLU A 122 -18.65 -11.10 -13.76
N ILE A 123 -18.75 -11.46 -12.48
CA ILE A 123 -18.46 -10.53 -11.38
C ILE A 123 -16.98 -10.14 -11.38
N LEU A 124 -16.07 -11.07 -11.65
CA LEU A 124 -14.65 -10.76 -11.80
C LEU A 124 -14.40 -9.78 -12.96
N ALA A 125 -15.20 -9.83 -14.03
CA ALA A 125 -15.13 -8.85 -15.12
C ALA A 125 -15.58 -7.45 -14.72
N GLU A 126 -16.63 -7.36 -13.91
CA GLU A 126 -17.08 -6.09 -13.36
C GLU A 126 -16.06 -5.49 -12.36
N ILE A 127 -15.39 -6.35 -11.57
CA ILE A 127 -14.29 -5.93 -10.69
C ILE A 127 -13.10 -5.42 -11.49
N ASP A 128 -12.65 -6.16 -12.52
CA ASP A 128 -11.57 -5.72 -13.41
C ASP A 128 -11.89 -4.35 -14.01
N SER A 129 -13.12 -4.18 -14.51
CA SER A 129 -13.60 -2.93 -15.09
C SER A 129 -13.60 -1.81 -14.06
N SER A 130 -14.10 -2.06 -12.85
CA SER A 130 -14.13 -1.09 -11.75
C SER A 130 -12.73 -0.59 -11.38
N VAL A 131 -11.74 -1.48 -11.31
CA VAL A 131 -10.34 -1.11 -11.07
C VAL A 131 -9.82 -0.23 -12.20
N ILE A 132 -10.04 -0.61 -13.46
CA ILE A 132 -9.63 0.20 -14.63
C ILE A 132 -10.27 1.60 -14.58
N TRP A 133 -11.53 1.69 -14.19
CA TRP A 133 -12.26 2.96 -14.06
C TRP A 133 -11.74 3.87 -12.96
N ILE A 134 -11.43 3.31 -11.79
CA ILE A 134 -10.81 4.05 -10.69
C ILE A 134 -9.52 4.73 -11.18
N TRP A 135 -8.71 4.03 -11.99
CA TRP A 135 -7.50 4.61 -12.58
C TRP A 135 -7.76 5.60 -13.72
N ARG A 136 -8.74 5.35 -14.60
CA ARG A 136 -9.07 6.25 -15.72
C ARG A 136 -9.64 7.59 -15.25
N THR A 137 -10.43 7.57 -14.18
CA THR A 137 -11.00 8.80 -13.57
C THR A 137 -9.96 9.59 -12.78
N TRP A 138 -8.85 8.96 -12.43
CA TRP A 138 -7.68 9.63 -11.89
C TRP A 138 -6.83 10.20 -13.03
N LYS A 139 -7.05 11.48 -13.38
CA LYS A 139 -6.18 12.23 -14.28
C LYS A 139 -5.14 13.00 -13.46
N PRO A 140 -3.84 12.63 -13.50
CA PRO A 140 -2.79 13.35 -12.75
C PRO A 140 -2.50 14.77 -13.27
N ASN A 141 -2.91 15.11 -14.50
CA ASN A 141 -2.45 16.33 -15.19
C ASN A 141 -3.57 17.35 -15.49
N GLN A 142 -4.66 17.38 -14.73
CA GLN A 142 -5.56 18.54 -14.79
C GLN A 142 -5.21 19.50 -13.66
N GLU A 143 -4.72 20.67 -14.04
CA GLU A 143 -4.51 21.87 -13.20
C GLU A 143 -5.80 22.36 -12.52
N GLU A 144 -6.93 21.72 -12.79
CA GLU A 144 -8.20 21.96 -12.14
C GLU A 144 -8.25 21.24 -10.79
N LYS A 145 -8.40 22.05 -9.73
CA LYS A 145 -8.70 21.64 -8.35
C LYS A 145 -9.53 20.34 -8.33
N PRO A 146 -9.11 19.29 -7.59
CA PRO A 146 -9.83 18.03 -7.56
C PRO A 146 -11.31 18.26 -7.29
N GLY A 147 -12.16 17.82 -8.20
CA GLY A 147 -13.61 17.89 -7.98
C GLY A 147 -13.98 17.10 -6.72
N PRO A 148 -15.04 17.49 -5.99
CA PRO A 148 -15.44 16.84 -4.73
C PRO A 148 -15.77 15.33 -4.88
N ARG A 149 -15.91 14.83 -6.12
CA ARG A 149 -16.20 13.43 -6.45
C ARG A 149 -14.96 12.60 -6.79
N GLN A 150 -13.77 13.20 -6.83
CA GLN A 150 -12.53 12.51 -7.19
C GLN A 150 -11.98 11.73 -6.00
N LEU A 151 -11.54 10.50 -6.26
CA LEU A 151 -10.89 9.64 -5.28
C LEU A 151 -9.40 10.04 -5.19
N SER A 152 -8.78 10.02 -4.00
CA SER A 152 -7.33 10.30 -3.87
C SER A 152 -6.52 9.25 -4.62
N CYS A 153 -5.31 9.63 -5.09
CA CYS A 153 -4.40 8.71 -5.77
C CYS A 153 -4.12 7.49 -4.87
N PHE A 154 -3.79 7.75 -3.61
CA PHE A 154 -3.55 6.73 -2.59
C PHE A 154 -4.75 5.79 -2.45
N LYS A 155 -5.97 6.32 -2.30
CA LYS A 155 -7.14 5.46 -2.13
C LYS A 155 -7.30 4.56 -3.35
N GLY A 156 -7.13 5.08 -4.56
CA GLY A 156 -7.27 4.30 -5.80
C GLY A 156 -6.19 3.24 -5.97
N LYS A 157 -4.94 3.62 -5.65
CA LYS A 157 -3.76 2.74 -5.57
C LYS A 157 -4.02 1.59 -4.61
N THR A 158 -4.47 1.88 -3.40
CA THR A 158 -4.70 0.88 -2.34
C THR A 158 -5.89 -0.02 -2.62
N ILE A 159 -7.02 0.48 -3.16
CA ILE A 159 -8.12 -0.39 -3.66
C ILE A 159 -7.56 -1.41 -4.64
N THR A 160 -6.74 -0.94 -5.56
CA THR A 160 -6.22 -1.80 -6.63
C THR A 160 -5.29 -2.87 -6.09
N TYR A 161 -4.33 -2.51 -5.24
CA TYR A 161 -3.42 -3.50 -4.65
C TYR A 161 -4.14 -4.49 -3.75
N ARG A 162 -5.03 -4.04 -2.87
CA ARG A 162 -5.82 -4.95 -2.02
C ARG A 162 -6.71 -5.88 -2.84
N THR A 163 -7.27 -5.41 -3.95
CA THR A 163 -8.02 -6.26 -4.89
C THR A 163 -7.12 -7.30 -5.55
N GLN A 164 -5.93 -6.90 -6.02
CA GLN A 164 -4.94 -7.81 -6.59
C GLN A 164 -4.51 -8.87 -5.57
N ASP A 165 -4.24 -8.49 -4.32
CA ASP A 165 -3.82 -9.40 -3.26
C ASP A 165 -4.92 -10.38 -2.88
N LEU A 166 -6.19 -9.91 -2.81
CA LEU A 166 -7.35 -10.78 -2.61
C LEU A 166 -7.46 -11.83 -3.73
N LEU A 167 -7.40 -11.37 -4.98
CA LEU A 167 -7.60 -12.22 -6.15
C LEU A 167 -6.45 -13.23 -6.28
N THR A 168 -5.21 -12.79 -6.26
CA THR A 168 -4.04 -13.67 -6.45
C THR A 168 -3.60 -14.42 -5.20
N GLY A 169 -4.07 -14.03 -4.02
CA GLY A 169 -3.90 -14.75 -2.76
C GLY A 169 -5.03 -15.74 -2.47
N GLU A 170 -5.93 -15.37 -1.56
CA GLU A 170 -6.92 -16.32 -1.01
C GLU A 170 -7.93 -16.83 -2.04
N PHE A 171 -8.38 -15.99 -2.97
CA PHE A 171 -9.31 -16.44 -4.01
C PHE A 171 -8.65 -17.45 -4.96
N CYS A 172 -7.39 -17.19 -5.35
CA CYS A 172 -6.60 -18.12 -6.14
C CYS A 172 -6.45 -19.50 -5.46
N ARG A 173 -6.25 -19.51 -4.13
CA ARG A 173 -6.19 -20.75 -3.34
C ARG A 173 -7.49 -21.55 -3.38
N VAL A 174 -8.66 -20.89 -3.46
CA VAL A 174 -9.95 -21.56 -3.68
C VAL A 174 -9.95 -22.25 -5.04
N LEU A 175 -9.56 -21.55 -6.11
CA LEU A 175 -9.53 -22.12 -7.46
C LEU A 175 -8.59 -23.33 -7.58
N ILE A 176 -7.41 -23.28 -6.97
CA ILE A 176 -6.46 -24.41 -6.95
C ILE A 176 -7.08 -25.63 -6.26
N THR A 177 -7.85 -25.42 -5.20
CA THR A 177 -8.56 -26.50 -4.49
C THR A 177 -9.67 -27.08 -5.36
N CYS A 178 -10.40 -26.23 -6.08
CA CYS A 178 -11.39 -26.68 -7.05
C CYS A 178 -10.77 -27.52 -8.19
N ASP A 179 -9.61 -27.13 -8.76
CA ASP A 179 -8.99 -27.86 -9.90
C ASP A 179 -8.66 -29.32 -9.56
N THR A 180 -8.29 -29.57 -8.30
CA THR A 180 -7.89 -30.88 -7.76
C THR A 180 -9.01 -31.66 -7.09
N PHE A 181 -10.22 -31.07 -6.99
CA PHE A 181 -11.36 -31.65 -6.27
C PHE A 181 -11.75 -33.04 -6.81
N PHE A 182 -11.89 -33.16 -8.13
CA PHE A 182 -12.26 -34.41 -8.81
C PHE A 182 -11.07 -35.26 -9.28
N ALA A 183 -9.87 -35.06 -8.73
CA ALA A 183 -8.69 -35.83 -9.12
C ALA A 183 -8.78 -37.31 -8.69
N ASP A 184 -9.49 -37.60 -7.59
CA ASP A 184 -9.71 -38.94 -7.09
C ASP A 184 -11.11 -39.37 -7.53
N HIS A 185 -11.21 -40.24 -8.55
CA HIS A 185 -12.45 -40.56 -9.28
C HIS A 185 -13.51 -41.34 -8.48
N SER A 186 -13.46 -41.31 -7.16
CA SER A 186 -14.33 -42.09 -6.28
C SER A 186 -15.28 -41.15 -5.54
N PHE A 187 -16.59 -41.34 -5.70
CA PHE A 187 -17.57 -40.70 -4.82
C PHE A 187 -17.67 -41.51 -3.52
N PRO A 188 -17.91 -40.85 -2.38
CA PRO A 188 -18.06 -41.57 -1.13
C PRO A 188 -19.31 -42.46 -1.20
N SER A 189 -19.16 -43.72 -0.78
CA SER A 189 -20.31 -44.51 -0.34
C SER A 189 -20.80 -43.92 0.99
N PRO A 190 -22.11 -43.90 1.29
CA PRO A 190 -22.67 -43.26 2.51
C PRO A 190 -22.09 -43.73 3.85
N ALA A 191 -21.29 -44.79 3.87
CA ALA A 191 -20.73 -45.42 5.06
C ALA A 191 -19.29 -44.97 5.42
N ASN A 192 -18.60 -44.17 4.60
CA ASN A 192 -17.21 -43.73 4.88
C ASN A 192 -17.10 -42.21 4.99
N SER A 193 -17.06 -41.71 6.22
CA SER A 193 -16.74 -40.30 6.54
C SER A 193 -15.29 -39.91 6.23
N ASP A 194 -14.37 -40.88 6.19
CA ASP A 194 -12.93 -40.66 5.95
C ASP A 194 -12.57 -40.65 4.45
N HIS A 195 -13.53 -40.35 3.58
CA HIS A 195 -13.29 -40.35 2.14
C HIS A 195 -12.46 -39.11 1.72
N PRO A 196 -11.39 -39.25 0.90
CA PRO A 196 -10.52 -38.13 0.50
C PRO A 196 -11.24 -36.90 -0.08
N ILE A 197 -12.38 -37.12 -0.74
CA ILE A 197 -13.24 -36.06 -1.30
C ILE A 197 -13.93 -35.21 -0.22
N VAL A 198 -14.25 -35.78 0.95
CA VAL A 198 -14.85 -35.04 2.09
C VAL A 198 -13.79 -34.12 2.69
N GLN A 199 -12.56 -34.60 2.87
CA GLN A 199 -11.43 -33.76 3.33
C GLN A 199 -11.11 -32.61 2.35
N LYS A 200 -11.17 -32.87 1.04
CA LYS A 200 -11.03 -31.82 0.01
C LYS A 200 -12.17 -30.81 0.06
N TRP A 201 -13.39 -31.26 0.35
CA TRP A 201 -14.55 -30.40 0.54
C TRP A 201 -14.44 -29.53 1.80
N ASP A 202 -14.00 -30.08 2.93
CA ASP A 202 -13.73 -29.30 4.16
C ASP A 202 -12.65 -28.24 3.92
N THR A 203 -11.61 -28.61 3.16
CA THR A 203 -10.55 -27.68 2.75
C THR A 203 -11.11 -26.56 1.87
N LEU A 204 -11.98 -26.89 0.91
CA LEU A 204 -12.65 -25.92 0.05
C LEU A 204 -13.54 -24.97 0.86
N ALA A 205 -14.32 -25.48 1.80
CA ALA A 205 -15.18 -24.70 2.69
C ALA A 205 -14.36 -23.73 3.55
N THR A 206 -13.23 -24.19 4.11
CA THR A 206 -12.32 -23.37 4.92
C THR A 206 -11.69 -22.24 4.09
N ARG A 207 -11.19 -22.54 2.89
CA ARG A 207 -10.59 -21.54 1.98
C ARG A 207 -11.62 -20.53 1.49
N THR A 208 -12.83 -20.99 1.20
CA THR A 208 -13.97 -20.14 0.83
C THR A 208 -14.30 -19.16 1.94
N THR A 209 -14.33 -19.62 3.19
CA THR A 209 -14.58 -18.78 4.38
C THR A 209 -13.47 -17.74 4.58
N THR A 210 -12.21 -18.15 4.41
CA THR A 210 -11.04 -17.26 4.51
C THR A 210 -11.09 -16.18 3.43
N SER A 211 -11.33 -16.56 2.18
CA SER A 211 -11.44 -15.61 1.07
C SER A 211 -12.65 -14.67 1.23
N ALA A 212 -13.79 -15.16 1.72
CA ALA A 212 -14.96 -14.33 2.06
C ALA A 212 -14.63 -13.27 3.14
N THR A 213 -13.83 -13.63 4.14
CA THR A 213 -13.38 -12.69 5.19
C THR A 213 -12.46 -11.61 4.60
N ARG A 214 -11.60 -11.95 3.65
CA ARG A 214 -10.78 -10.97 2.93
C ARG A 214 -11.61 -10.04 2.03
N ILE A 215 -12.71 -10.55 1.45
CA ILE A 215 -13.66 -9.70 0.72
C ILE A 215 -14.31 -8.70 1.67
N ASP A 216 -14.73 -9.12 2.87
CA ASP A 216 -15.30 -8.22 3.88
C ASP A 216 -14.32 -7.12 4.30
N ALA A 217 -13.06 -7.48 4.58
CA ALA A 217 -12.02 -6.51 4.91
C ALA A 217 -11.78 -5.49 3.78
N LEU A 218 -11.90 -5.91 2.50
CA LEU A 218 -11.79 -5.00 1.36
C LEU A 218 -13.01 -4.07 1.27
N ILE A 219 -14.23 -4.59 1.49
CA ILE A 219 -15.47 -3.78 1.51
C ILE A 219 -15.37 -2.72 2.61
N GLU A 220 -15.03 -3.13 3.83
CA GLU A 220 -14.87 -2.25 4.99
C GLU A 220 -13.86 -1.14 4.72
N TRP A 221 -12.71 -1.47 4.14
CA TRP A 221 -11.68 -0.48 3.81
C TRP A 221 -12.11 0.49 2.71
N ILE A 222 -12.79 0.02 1.65
CA ILE A 222 -13.31 0.93 0.60
C ILE A 222 -14.31 1.93 1.21
N GLN A 223 -15.17 1.45 2.11
CA GLN A 223 -16.21 2.22 2.78
C GLN A 223 -15.70 3.04 3.98
N GLN A 224 -14.41 2.92 4.33
CA GLN A 224 -13.83 3.61 5.46
C GLN A 224 -13.96 5.14 5.30
N PRO A 225 -14.28 5.88 6.39
CA PRO A 225 -14.34 7.33 6.37
C PRO A 225 -13.04 7.96 5.88
N LEU A 226 -13.12 9.17 5.32
CA LEU A 226 -11.98 9.82 4.68
C LEU A 226 -10.82 10.09 5.65
N LEU A 227 -11.09 10.43 6.90
CA LEU A 227 -10.04 10.82 7.86
C LEU A 227 -9.08 9.68 8.21
N PRO A 228 -9.53 8.48 8.60
CA PRO A 228 -8.64 7.33 8.75
C PRO A 228 -7.81 7.05 7.49
N VAL A 229 -8.40 7.13 6.30
CA VAL A 229 -7.68 6.92 5.03
C VAL A 229 -6.63 8.01 4.80
N ALA A 230 -6.96 9.27 5.10
CA ALA A 230 -6.01 10.38 5.00
C ALA A 230 -4.83 10.22 5.97
N LYS A 231 -5.07 9.66 7.16
CA LYS A 231 -3.98 9.33 8.11
C LYS A 231 -3.08 8.21 7.59
N GLU A 232 -3.64 7.15 7.00
CA GLU A 232 -2.84 6.11 6.33
C GLU A 232 -1.99 6.72 5.19
N GLU A 233 -2.59 7.63 4.41
CA GLU A 233 -1.91 8.33 3.31
C GLU A 233 -0.76 9.22 3.82
N TRP A 234 -0.97 10.03 4.87
CA TRP A 234 0.09 10.83 5.48
C TRP A 234 1.20 9.98 6.11
N GLN A 235 0.90 8.78 6.63
CA GLN A 235 1.91 7.87 7.13
C GLN A 235 2.82 7.37 5.99
N GLU A 236 2.24 6.99 4.83
CA GLU A 236 3.05 6.62 3.66
C GLU A 236 3.90 7.81 3.18
N MET A 237 3.40 9.04 3.26
CA MET A 237 4.19 10.24 2.94
C MET A 237 5.36 10.41 3.92
N VAL A 238 5.13 10.22 5.21
CA VAL A 238 6.18 10.28 6.23
C VAL A 238 7.28 9.27 5.94
N ASP A 239 6.92 8.02 5.62
CA ASP A 239 7.88 6.95 5.31
C ASP A 239 8.70 7.28 4.05
N GLN A 240 8.07 7.92 3.06
CA GLN A 240 8.75 8.44 1.88
C GLN A 240 9.74 9.56 2.23
N VAL A 241 9.35 10.52 3.08
CA VAL A 241 10.27 11.58 3.53
C VAL A 241 11.42 10.99 4.36
N ASP A 242 11.17 9.98 5.18
CA ASP A 242 12.20 9.25 5.92
C ASP A 242 13.19 8.55 4.98
N THR A 243 12.71 7.99 3.88
CA THR A 243 13.56 7.42 2.83
C THR A 243 14.43 8.50 2.17
N LEU A 244 13.85 9.65 1.81
CA LEU A 244 14.59 10.79 1.24
C LEU A 244 15.68 11.31 2.20
N LEU A 245 15.35 11.46 3.48
CA LEU A 245 16.30 11.88 4.50
C LEU A 245 17.46 10.88 4.65
N LYS A 246 17.16 9.57 4.67
CA LYS A 246 18.20 8.54 4.69
C LYS A 246 19.13 8.66 3.47
N THR A 247 18.58 8.82 2.26
CA THR A 247 19.38 9.04 1.05
C THR A 247 20.29 10.27 1.18
N LEU A 248 19.77 11.41 1.63
CA LEU A 248 20.55 12.64 1.83
C LEU A 248 21.67 12.46 2.87
N LEU A 249 21.40 11.76 3.97
CA LEU A 249 22.40 11.49 5.01
C LEU A 249 23.50 10.56 4.50
N LYS A 250 23.17 9.56 3.68
CA LYS A 250 24.19 8.70 3.07
C LYS A 250 25.12 9.50 2.15
N HIS A 251 24.63 10.47 1.38
CA HIS A 251 25.50 11.38 0.61
C HIS A 251 26.47 12.17 1.49
N LEU A 252 26.10 12.53 2.72
CA LEU A 252 27.00 13.26 3.62
C LEU A 252 28.04 12.38 4.32
N ASN A 253 27.88 11.06 4.31
CA ASN A 253 28.75 10.14 5.04
C ASN A 253 29.83 9.54 4.12
N PRO A 254 31.12 9.82 4.38
CA PRO A 254 32.26 9.31 3.60
C PRO A 254 32.28 7.80 3.38
N HIS A 255 31.73 7.00 4.30
CA HIS A 255 31.76 5.53 4.23
C HIS A 255 30.95 4.94 3.08
N TYR A 256 29.92 5.65 2.59
CA TYR A 256 29.10 5.21 1.45
C TYR A 256 29.68 5.62 0.09
N HIS A 257 30.77 6.40 0.07
CA HIS A 257 31.50 6.75 -1.14
C HIS A 257 32.65 5.76 -1.34
N GLN A 258 32.34 4.46 -1.45
CA GLN A 258 33.39 3.48 -1.73
C GLN A 258 33.96 3.74 -3.13
N SER A 259 35.29 3.91 -3.18
CA SER A 259 36.01 3.97 -4.45
C SER A 259 35.81 2.66 -5.18
N ALA A 260 35.48 2.72 -6.47
CA ALA A 260 35.52 1.61 -7.41
C ALA A 260 36.90 0.93 -7.42
N LYS A 261 37.18 0.10 -6.42
CA LYS A 261 38.38 -0.73 -6.31
C LYS A 261 37.95 -2.16 -6.01
N GLY A 262 37.42 -2.79 -7.07
CA GLY A 262 37.66 -4.21 -7.39
C GLY A 262 37.50 -5.21 -6.25
N GLY A 263 36.40 -5.16 -5.52
CA GLY A 263 35.98 -6.24 -4.63
C GLY A 263 34.54 -6.59 -4.95
N GLU A 264 34.31 -7.82 -5.43
CA GLU A 264 32.99 -8.44 -5.50
C GLU A 264 32.46 -8.55 -4.06
N SER A 265 31.72 -7.54 -3.61
CA SER A 265 30.92 -7.61 -2.39
C SER A 265 29.47 -7.72 -2.83
N ASP A 266 28.85 -8.87 -2.55
CA ASP A 266 27.43 -9.18 -2.82
C ASP A 266 26.45 -8.38 -1.93
N SER A 267 26.91 -7.28 -1.32
CA SER A 267 26.08 -6.36 -0.56
C SER A 267 25.39 -5.39 -1.52
N GLU A 268 24.06 -5.44 -1.60
CA GLU A 268 23.16 -4.50 -2.31
C GLU A 268 23.20 -3.06 -1.74
N GLU A 269 24.35 -2.60 -1.23
CA GLU A 269 24.54 -1.20 -0.87
C GLU A 269 24.67 -0.41 -2.17
N GLU A 270 23.60 0.32 -2.54
CA GLU A 270 23.62 1.25 -3.68
C GLU A 270 24.85 2.16 -3.59
N ASP A 271 25.81 1.97 -4.50
CA ASP A 271 26.95 2.86 -4.70
C ASP A 271 26.45 4.29 -4.88
N ILE A 272 26.77 5.17 -3.93
CA ILE A 272 26.34 6.56 -3.99
C ILE A 272 27.39 7.36 -4.76
N GLN A 273 26.93 8.05 -5.82
CA GLN A 273 27.80 8.95 -6.57
C GLN A 273 28.32 10.08 -5.68
N LEU A 274 29.63 10.32 -5.78
CA LEU A 274 30.28 11.45 -5.14
C LEU A 274 29.72 12.75 -5.72
N LEU A 275 29.15 13.57 -4.83
CA LEU A 275 28.59 14.87 -5.21
C LEU A 275 29.65 15.97 -5.18
N THR A 276 29.38 17.06 -5.91
CA THR A 276 30.21 18.26 -5.91
C THR A 276 30.19 18.92 -4.52
N PRO A 277 31.22 19.72 -4.16
CA PRO A 277 31.21 20.49 -2.92
C PRO A 277 29.97 21.40 -2.79
N THR A 278 29.49 21.92 -3.91
CA THR A 278 28.27 22.74 -4.01
C THR A 278 27.03 21.94 -3.64
N ALA A 279 26.82 20.76 -4.25
CA ALA A 279 25.71 19.88 -3.91
C ALA A 279 25.77 19.42 -2.44
N MET A 280 26.96 19.09 -1.91
CA MET A 280 27.14 18.77 -0.49
C MET A 280 26.72 19.93 0.43
N LYS A 281 27.02 21.18 0.05
CA LYS A 281 26.57 22.38 0.76
C LYS A 281 25.04 22.50 0.73
N PHE A 282 24.40 22.24 -0.41
CA PHE A 282 22.94 22.26 -0.54
C PHE A 282 22.29 21.22 0.35
N ILE A 283 22.79 19.98 0.36
CA ILE A 283 22.26 18.91 1.20
C ILE A 283 22.34 19.29 2.68
N ARG A 284 23.49 19.80 3.15
CA ARG A 284 23.65 20.20 4.57
C ARG A 284 22.65 21.28 4.98
N ALA A 285 22.43 22.27 4.12
CA ALA A 285 21.50 23.36 4.39
C ALA A 285 20.03 22.96 4.20
N GLY A 286 19.72 22.02 3.31
CA GLY A 286 18.36 21.58 3.00
C GLY A 286 17.80 20.49 3.92
N ILE A 287 18.63 19.67 4.57
CA ILE A 287 18.16 18.64 5.53
C ILE A 287 17.24 19.22 6.61
N PRO A 288 17.56 20.35 7.29
CA PRO A 288 16.64 20.97 8.25
C PRO A 288 15.25 21.26 7.66
N TYR A 289 15.20 21.77 6.42
CA TYR A 289 13.93 22.05 5.76
C TYR A 289 13.11 20.77 5.53
N VAL A 290 13.73 19.70 5.04
CA VAL A 290 13.08 18.38 4.88
C VAL A 290 12.57 17.84 6.21
N LYS A 291 13.36 17.97 7.29
CA LYS A 291 12.98 17.55 8.65
C LYS A 291 11.77 18.33 9.19
N ILE A 292 11.66 19.62 8.88
CA ILE A 292 10.52 20.45 9.29
C ILE A 292 9.25 20.04 8.53
N CYS A 293 9.34 19.78 7.23
CA CYS A 293 8.22 19.22 6.45
C CYS A 293 7.75 17.87 7.02
N ARG A 294 8.70 16.98 7.37
CA ARG A 294 8.40 15.73 8.07
C ARG A 294 7.66 15.97 9.39
N ALA A 295 8.12 16.91 10.23
CA ALA A 295 7.50 17.22 11.51
C ALA A 295 6.04 17.68 11.37
N PHE A 296 5.72 18.43 10.30
CA PHE A 296 4.35 18.81 9.97
C PHE A 296 3.46 17.60 9.70
N LEU A 297 3.91 16.68 8.83
CA LEU A 297 3.15 15.46 8.52
C LEU A 297 2.95 14.59 9.78
N TYR A 298 3.97 14.43 10.62
CA TYR A 298 3.82 13.74 11.91
C TYR A 298 2.79 14.41 12.82
N LYS A 299 2.72 15.74 12.84
CA LYS A 299 1.74 16.47 13.64
C LYS A 299 0.31 16.27 13.14
N LEU A 300 0.10 16.09 11.83
CA LEU A 300 -1.20 15.73 11.25
C LEU A 300 -1.67 14.32 11.67
N LEU A 301 -0.73 13.39 11.86
CA LEU A 301 -1.03 12.00 12.24
C LEU A 301 -1.50 11.86 13.69
N ARG A 302 -0.97 12.69 14.60
CA ARG A 302 -1.17 12.54 16.05
C ARG A 302 -2.66 12.46 16.43
N PRO A 303 -3.04 11.52 17.32
CA PRO A 303 -4.40 11.44 17.84
C PRO A 303 -4.78 12.68 18.67
N THR A 304 -6.08 12.93 18.72
CA THR A 304 -6.73 14.19 19.14
C THR A 304 -6.58 14.57 20.61
N GLN A 305 -6.02 13.71 21.48
CA GLN A 305 -5.83 14.09 22.88
C GLN A 305 -4.67 15.07 23.01
N GLY A 306 -5.00 16.36 22.92
CA GLY A 306 -4.18 17.51 23.31
C GLY A 306 -3.18 18.04 22.28
N HIS A 307 -2.79 17.28 21.24
CA HIS A 307 -1.59 17.67 20.47
C HIS A 307 -1.64 17.45 18.95
N GLY A 308 -2.81 17.16 18.37
CA GLY A 308 -2.99 17.03 16.91
C GLY A 308 -3.48 18.32 16.25
N LEU A 309 -3.24 18.46 14.94
CA LEU A 309 -3.77 19.59 14.14
C LEU A 309 -5.21 19.38 13.67
N ILE A 310 -5.68 18.12 13.71
CA ILE A 310 -7.03 17.71 13.32
C ILE A 310 -7.71 17.09 14.53
N PHE A 311 -8.89 17.61 14.86
CA PHE A 311 -9.67 17.15 15.99
C PHE A 311 -10.68 16.08 15.56
N VAL A 312 -10.68 14.96 16.27
CA VAL A 312 -11.56 13.79 16.09
C VAL A 312 -12.40 13.58 17.35
N GLY A 313 -13.72 13.52 17.16
CA GLY A 313 -14.68 13.35 18.25
C GLY A 313 -15.04 14.70 18.86
N SER A 314 -16.33 14.86 19.18
CA SER A 314 -17.03 16.14 19.42
C SER A 314 -17.26 16.97 18.14
N SER A 315 -18.03 18.06 18.22
CA SER A 315 -18.43 18.94 17.10
C SER A 315 -17.27 19.67 16.38
N MET A 316 -16.05 19.25 16.67
CA MET A 316 -14.79 19.74 16.11
C MET A 316 -14.32 18.93 14.90
N ASP A 317 -15.08 17.93 14.44
CA ASP A 317 -14.72 17.16 13.26
C ASP A 317 -14.51 18.07 12.02
N ILE A 318 -13.42 17.80 11.30
CA ILE A 318 -13.10 18.45 10.04
C ILE A 318 -14.11 18.03 8.96
N GLU A 319 -14.60 19.00 8.20
CA GLU A 319 -15.51 18.73 7.10
C GLU A 319 -14.81 17.99 5.96
N GLU A 320 -15.52 17.08 5.29
CA GLU A 320 -14.96 16.25 4.23
C GLU A 320 -14.31 17.08 3.11
N ALA A 321 -14.91 18.21 2.72
CA ALA A 321 -14.37 19.10 1.70
C ALA A 321 -13.04 19.76 2.13
N GLN A 322 -12.93 20.18 3.39
CA GLN A 322 -11.70 20.75 3.94
C GLN A 322 -10.61 19.68 4.05
N LEU A 323 -10.97 18.48 4.49
CA LEU A 323 -10.05 17.36 4.56
C LEU A 323 -9.51 16.96 3.17
N LYS A 324 -10.37 16.94 2.13
CA LYS A 324 -9.93 16.71 0.74
C LYS A 324 -8.96 17.81 0.26
N ARG A 325 -9.25 19.07 0.58
CA ARG A 325 -8.36 20.19 0.25
C ARG A 325 -7.00 20.04 0.93
N LEU A 326 -6.98 19.74 2.23
CA LEU A 326 -5.74 19.54 2.96
C LEU A 326 -4.93 18.37 2.40
N LEU A 327 -5.58 17.24 2.12
CA LEU A 327 -4.95 16.05 1.54
C LEU A 327 -4.33 16.32 0.16
N PHE A 328 -5.03 17.09 -0.68
CA PHE A 328 -4.50 17.53 -1.97
C PHE A 328 -3.24 18.39 -1.78
N ARG A 329 -3.28 19.39 -0.89
CA ARG A 329 -2.13 20.26 -0.62
C ARG A 329 -0.93 19.50 -0.05
N THR A 330 -1.16 18.52 0.83
CA THR A 330 -0.06 17.68 1.35
C THR A 330 0.58 16.81 0.26
N ASN A 331 -0.19 16.36 -0.74
CA ASN A 331 0.35 15.65 -1.90
C ASN A 331 1.20 16.56 -2.79
N GLU A 332 0.73 17.78 -3.09
CA GLU A 332 1.49 18.75 -3.87
C GLU A 332 2.78 19.19 -3.15
N ALA A 333 2.72 19.38 -1.83
CA ALA A 333 3.89 19.64 -1.01
C ALA A 333 4.90 18.48 -1.10
N LEU A 334 4.46 17.22 -1.01
CA LEU A 334 5.35 16.07 -1.18
C LEU A 334 5.98 16.02 -2.58
N ARG A 335 5.21 16.31 -3.63
CA ARG A 335 5.75 16.39 -5.01
C ARG A 335 6.86 17.44 -5.12
N HIS A 336 6.66 18.62 -4.55
CA HIS A 336 7.69 19.66 -4.54
C HIS A 336 8.87 19.33 -3.62
N LEU A 337 8.64 18.58 -2.54
CA LEU A 337 9.73 18.07 -1.70
C LEU A 337 10.63 17.09 -2.47
N TYR A 338 10.06 16.20 -3.29
CA TYR A 338 10.84 15.35 -4.19
C TYR A 338 11.65 16.16 -5.19
N GLN A 339 11.06 17.20 -5.79
CA GLN A 339 11.77 18.10 -6.70
C GLN A 339 12.93 18.78 -5.98
N PHE A 340 12.68 19.37 -4.81
CA PHE A 340 13.69 20.02 -3.99
C PHE A 340 14.85 19.08 -3.63
N VAL A 341 14.54 17.85 -3.20
CA VAL A 341 15.55 16.83 -2.90
C VAL A 341 16.31 16.36 -4.15
N THR A 342 15.67 16.37 -5.31
CA THR A 342 16.33 16.04 -6.58
C THR A 342 17.32 17.14 -6.99
N GLU A 343 16.91 18.41 -6.90
CA GLU A 343 17.79 19.57 -7.19
C GLU A 343 18.98 19.65 -6.22
N MET A 344 18.80 19.29 -4.94
CA MET A 344 19.92 19.21 -3.99
C MET A 344 21.03 18.23 -4.42
N LYS A 345 20.69 17.21 -5.21
CA LYS A 345 21.61 16.16 -5.67
C LYS A 345 22.01 16.30 -7.13
N SER A 346 21.58 17.36 -7.81
CA SER A 346 21.77 17.47 -9.26
C SER A 346 23.26 17.61 -9.63
N LEU A 347 23.62 17.01 -10.76
CA LEU A 347 24.94 17.13 -11.39
C LEU A 347 24.73 17.56 -12.85
N PRO A 348 25.17 18.78 -13.25
CA PRO A 348 25.76 19.83 -12.40
C PRO A 348 24.76 20.40 -11.37
N SER A 349 25.28 21.13 -10.38
CA SER A 349 24.44 21.73 -9.33
C SER A 349 23.67 22.96 -9.85
N HIS A 350 22.33 22.91 -9.79
CA HIS A 350 21.48 24.01 -10.27
C HIS A 350 21.02 24.91 -9.10
N ARG A 351 21.73 26.01 -8.86
CA ARG A 351 21.40 26.97 -7.78
C ARG A 351 19.97 27.50 -7.88
N ARG A 352 19.60 27.96 -9.07
CA ARG A 352 18.26 28.50 -9.34
C ARG A 352 17.18 27.43 -9.25
N GLY A 353 17.44 26.23 -9.80
CA GLY A 353 16.53 25.09 -9.71
C GLY A 353 16.20 24.75 -8.26
N LEU A 354 17.21 24.74 -7.38
CA LEU A 354 17.04 24.53 -5.95
C LEU A 354 16.16 25.61 -5.30
N VAL A 355 16.40 26.89 -5.60
CA VAL A 355 15.61 28.01 -5.07
C VAL A 355 14.17 27.94 -5.56
N ASP A 356 13.94 27.75 -6.86
CA ASP A 356 12.60 27.64 -7.44
C ASP A 356 11.83 26.45 -6.83
N ALA A 357 12.48 25.28 -6.68
CA ALA A 357 11.87 24.12 -6.03
C ALA A 357 11.50 24.40 -4.56
N SER A 358 12.35 25.11 -3.82
CA SER A 358 12.11 25.45 -2.42
C SER A 358 10.99 26.47 -2.22
N ILE A 359 10.84 27.46 -3.13
CA ILE A 359 9.74 28.43 -3.15
C ILE A 359 8.41 27.70 -3.38
N ASN A 360 8.38 26.80 -4.36
CA ASN A 360 7.18 26.03 -4.65
C ASN A 360 6.77 25.13 -3.47
N LEU A 361 7.74 24.47 -2.84
CA LEU A 361 7.49 23.70 -1.62
C LEU A 361 6.95 24.58 -0.49
N GLN A 362 7.54 25.76 -0.27
CA GLN A 362 7.10 26.69 0.77
C GLN A 362 5.66 27.15 0.52
N GLY A 363 5.33 27.48 -0.73
CA GLY A 363 3.98 27.85 -1.14
C GLY A 363 2.94 26.78 -0.80
N GLU A 364 3.18 25.52 -1.16
CA GLU A 364 2.23 24.44 -0.85
C GLU A 364 2.14 24.12 0.66
N MET A 365 3.23 24.28 1.41
CA MET A 365 3.19 24.16 2.87
C MET A 365 2.34 25.27 3.51
N LEU A 366 2.45 26.51 3.04
CA LEU A 366 1.60 27.62 3.48
C LEU A 366 0.13 27.38 3.11
N GLU A 367 -0.16 26.82 1.93
CA GLU A 367 -1.52 26.43 1.56
C GLU A 367 -2.10 25.34 2.48
N CYS A 368 -1.28 24.41 2.98
CA CYS A 368 -1.70 23.45 4.01
C CYS A 368 -2.08 24.18 5.32
N ILE A 369 -1.27 25.15 5.75
CA ILE A 369 -1.54 25.97 6.94
C ILE A 369 -2.85 26.75 6.77
N PHE A 370 -3.07 27.37 5.61
CA PHE A 370 -4.31 28.11 5.36
C PHE A 370 -5.54 27.21 5.42
N ALA A 371 -5.47 25.98 4.90
CA ALA A 371 -6.55 25.02 5.02
C ALA A 371 -6.85 24.64 6.49
N LEU A 372 -5.83 24.50 7.33
CA LEU A 372 -5.99 24.25 8.77
C LEU A 372 -6.55 25.46 9.51
N LYS A 373 -6.02 26.66 9.26
CA LYS A 373 -6.49 27.91 9.88
C LYS A 373 -7.95 28.20 9.49
N ASP A 374 -8.34 27.96 8.23
CA ASP A 374 -9.73 28.05 7.76
C ASP A 374 -10.65 27.09 8.54
N TYR A 375 -10.23 25.84 8.72
CA TYR A 375 -10.95 24.83 9.49
C TYR A 375 -11.13 25.28 10.95
N TRP A 376 -10.06 25.69 11.63
CA TRP A 376 -10.13 26.12 13.02
C TRP A 376 -11.01 27.35 13.22
N LYS A 377 -11.00 28.29 12.28
CA LYS A 377 -11.85 29.48 12.32
C LYS A 377 -13.35 29.15 12.24
N GLN A 378 -13.71 28.11 11.49
CA GLN A 378 -15.11 27.66 11.36
C GLN A 378 -15.62 26.96 12.63
N LEU A 379 -14.73 26.43 13.48
CA LEU A 379 -15.15 25.71 14.68
C LEU A 379 -15.92 26.61 15.66
N PRO A 380 -15.38 27.75 16.17
CA PRO A 380 -16.10 28.65 17.06
C PRO A 380 -17.43 29.19 16.49
N GLU A 381 -17.54 29.33 15.16
CA GLU A 381 -18.76 29.80 14.49
C GLU A 381 -19.95 28.85 14.68
N ARG A 382 -19.69 27.58 14.99
CA ARG A 382 -20.73 26.56 15.25
C ARG A 382 -21.45 26.76 16.58
N LYS A 383 -20.97 27.64 17.47
CA LYS A 383 -21.55 27.94 18.80
C LYS A 383 -21.83 26.70 19.67
N ASP A 384 -21.03 25.65 19.52
CA ASP A 384 -21.15 24.42 20.30
C ASP A 384 -20.30 24.52 21.59
N PRO A 385 -20.89 24.35 22.78
CA PRO A 385 -20.15 24.45 24.04
C PRO A 385 -19.10 23.34 24.23
N ARG A 386 -19.10 22.29 23.39
CA ARG A 386 -18.14 21.19 23.42
C ARG A 386 -16.85 21.47 22.65
N ILE A 387 -16.76 22.64 21.99
CA ILE A 387 -15.54 23.03 21.27
C ILE A 387 -14.46 23.42 22.27
N ASP A 388 -13.34 22.69 22.23
CA ASP A 388 -12.15 22.98 23.02
C ASP A 388 -11.35 24.13 22.37
N GLN A 389 -11.55 25.34 22.91
CA GLN A 389 -10.83 26.54 22.46
C GLN A 389 -9.34 26.50 22.83
N GLN A 390 -8.98 25.80 23.91
CA GLN A 390 -7.60 25.69 24.37
C GLN A 390 -6.81 24.82 23.39
N ALA A 391 -7.38 23.69 22.96
CA ALA A 391 -6.76 22.83 21.95
C ALA A 391 -6.55 23.56 20.60
N ILE A 392 -7.50 24.42 20.20
CA ILE A 392 -7.34 25.26 18.99
C ILE A 392 -6.20 26.25 19.16
N ALA A 393 -6.11 26.93 20.31
CA ALA A 393 -5.04 27.90 20.58
C ALA A 393 -3.65 27.24 20.60
N GLU A 394 -3.52 26.07 21.22
CA GLU A 394 -2.27 25.29 21.25
C GLU A 394 -1.86 24.80 19.86
N ALA A 395 -2.82 24.35 19.04
CA ALA A 395 -2.56 23.99 17.65
C ALA A 395 -2.11 25.21 16.81
N GLY A 396 -2.72 26.38 17.05
CA GLY A 396 -2.34 27.65 16.45
C GLY A 396 -0.91 28.06 16.80
N GLN A 397 -0.56 28.05 18.09
CA GLN A 397 0.79 28.38 18.55
C GLN A 397 1.84 27.47 17.93
N TRP A 398 1.58 26.17 17.89
CA TRP A 398 2.51 25.22 17.28
C TRP A 398 2.74 25.51 15.78
N ILE A 399 1.70 25.91 15.04
CA ILE A 399 1.85 26.29 13.63
C ILE A 399 2.69 27.55 13.47
N ASP A 400 2.48 28.56 14.32
CA ASP A 400 3.22 29.81 14.22
C ASP A 400 4.72 29.61 14.55
N ASP A 401 5.02 28.75 15.54
CA ASP A 401 6.40 28.33 15.85
C ASP A 401 7.01 27.53 14.69
N TRP A 402 6.25 26.60 14.12
CA TRP A 402 6.67 25.79 12.98
C TRP A 402 6.91 26.63 11.72
N GLU A 403 6.07 27.62 11.43
CA GLU A 403 6.19 28.55 10.30
C GLU A 403 7.48 29.37 10.40
N THR A 404 7.83 29.79 11.61
CA THR A 404 9.10 30.49 11.89
C THR A 404 10.30 29.61 11.57
N LEU A 405 10.30 28.35 12.03
CA LEU A 405 11.37 27.39 11.74
C LEU A 405 11.46 27.05 10.24
N LEU A 406 10.32 26.93 9.57
CA LEU A 406 10.24 26.71 8.13
C LEU A 406 10.94 27.84 7.38
N HIS A 407 10.58 29.08 7.69
CA HIS A 407 11.15 30.26 7.04
C HIS A 407 12.66 30.33 7.25
N GLN A 408 13.12 30.14 8.49
CA GLN A 408 14.56 30.14 8.80
C GLN A 408 15.33 29.06 8.02
N SER A 409 14.77 27.86 7.91
CA SER A 409 15.43 26.75 7.20
C SER A 409 15.46 26.96 5.69
N VAL A 410 14.42 27.58 5.12
CA VAL A 410 14.39 27.98 3.72
C VAL A 410 15.45 29.06 3.44
N CYS A 411 15.55 30.08 4.28
CA CYS A 411 16.57 31.12 4.14
C CYS A 411 17.99 30.55 4.18
N ASN A 412 18.27 29.63 5.12
CA ASN A 412 19.56 28.95 5.20
C ASN A 412 19.88 28.17 3.91
N ALA A 413 18.87 27.53 3.29
CA ALA A 413 19.05 26.84 2.01
C ALA A 413 19.34 27.82 0.85
N TRP A 414 18.68 28.99 0.83
CA TRP A 414 18.96 30.02 -0.18
C TRP A 414 20.34 30.66 -0.02
N GLU A 415 20.77 30.93 1.21
CA GLU A 415 22.12 31.40 1.50
C GLU A 415 23.18 30.36 1.07
N ALA A 416 22.87 29.07 1.21
CA ALA A 416 23.73 28.01 0.70
C ALA A 416 23.83 28.01 -0.83
N ALA A 417 22.72 28.30 -1.53
CA ALA A 417 22.68 28.49 -2.98
C ALA A 417 23.46 29.72 -3.47
N GLY A 418 23.69 30.72 -2.61
CA GLY A 418 24.37 31.96 -2.97
C GLY A 418 23.47 32.96 -3.71
N CYS A 419 22.19 32.64 -3.88
CA CYS A 419 21.21 33.53 -4.50
C CYS A 419 20.70 34.54 -3.46
N GLN A 420 21.05 35.83 -3.61
CA GLN A 420 20.50 36.92 -2.79
C GLN A 420 19.45 37.70 -3.59
N TYR A 421 18.36 38.09 -2.94
CA TYR A 421 17.32 38.94 -3.53
C TYR A 421 17.76 40.43 -3.60
N PRO A 422 17.45 41.19 -4.66
CA PRO A 422 16.76 40.79 -5.89
C PRO A 422 17.69 40.04 -6.85
N TRP A 423 17.14 38.99 -7.47
CA TRP A 423 17.89 37.98 -8.22
C TRP A 423 18.68 38.55 -9.42
N PRO A 424 19.91 38.07 -9.70
CA PRO A 424 20.59 38.32 -10.98
C PRO A 424 19.79 37.78 -12.17
N ASP A 425 20.03 38.30 -13.38
CA ASP A 425 19.36 37.82 -14.60
C ASP A 425 19.70 36.33 -14.84
N PRO A 426 18.81 35.52 -15.46
CA PRO A 426 19.02 34.08 -15.69
C PRO A 426 20.33 33.72 -16.42
N GLU A 427 20.89 34.69 -17.15
CA GLU A 427 22.11 34.53 -17.95
C GLU A 427 23.38 34.95 -17.18
N ASP A 428 23.25 35.54 -16.00
CA ASP A 428 24.36 36.14 -15.23
C ASP A 428 24.99 35.19 -14.20
N GLU A 429 24.35 34.07 -13.86
CA GLU A 429 24.92 33.06 -12.96
C GLU A 429 25.22 31.77 -13.74
N PRO A 430 26.47 31.50 -14.12
CA PRO A 430 26.82 30.25 -14.78
C PRO A 430 26.55 29.08 -13.82
N ASP A 431 25.93 28.01 -14.33
CA ASP A 431 26.01 26.70 -13.68
C ASP A 431 27.48 26.45 -13.32
N THR A 432 27.74 25.94 -12.11
CA THR A 432 29.13 25.79 -11.67
C THR A 432 29.88 24.88 -12.64
N ASP A 433 30.88 25.42 -13.34
CA ASP A 433 31.97 24.61 -13.88
C ASP A 433 32.65 23.98 -12.66
N ASP A 434 32.48 22.68 -12.48
CA ASP A 434 33.08 21.88 -11.40
C ASP A 434 34.62 21.73 -11.57
N GLY A 435 35.29 22.82 -11.93
CA GLY A 435 36.74 22.98 -12.03
C GLY A 435 37.24 23.94 -10.97
N GLY A 436 37.24 23.52 -9.71
CA GLY A 436 37.99 24.16 -8.63
C GLY A 436 39.15 23.27 -8.24
N ASP A 437 40.37 23.75 -8.51
CA ASP A 437 41.65 23.10 -8.24
C ASP A 437 41.70 22.38 -6.88
N LEU A 438 42.03 21.09 -6.94
CA LEU A 438 42.72 20.40 -5.85
C LEU A 438 44.11 21.02 -5.75
N ASP A 439 44.29 22.08 -4.96
CA ASP A 439 45.51 22.30 -4.18
C ASP A 439 45.40 23.52 -3.25
N GLU A 440 46.06 23.37 -2.09
CA GLU A 440 46.45 24.43 -1.16
C GLU A 440 45.42 24.91 -0.12
N PHE A 441 45.17 24.07 0.89
CA PHE A 441 45.34 24.50 2.28
C PHE A 441 45.79 23.34 3.17
N GLY A 442 47.11 23.13 3.20
CA GLY A 442 47.77 22.38 4.26
C GLY A 442 47.82 23.21 5.54
N GLY A 443 47.40 22.63 6.67
CA GLY A 443 47.52 23.28 7.97
C GLY A 443 46.86 22.49 9.09
N PHE A 444 47.55 21.46 9.60
CA PHE A 444 47.25 20.91 10.92
C PHE A 444 47.43 22.00 11.99
N GLY A 445 46.41 22.24 12.81
CA GLY A 445 46.44 23.24 13.88
C GLY A 445 45.26 23.13 14.85
N ARG A 446 45.38 22.16 15.77
CA ARG A 446 44.64 21.90 17.01
C ARG A 446 44.03 23.13 17.71
N LEU A 447 42.79 22.99 18.22
CA LEU A 447 42.09 23.61 19.38
C LEU A 447 40.61 23.92 19.00
N GLY A 448 39.55 23.49 19.68
CA GLY A 448 39.41 22.87 20.98
C GLY A 448 38.05 22.20 21.20
N ARG A 449 38.07 21.32 22.19
CA ARG A 449 37.03 20.50 22.84
C ARG A 449 35.89 21.32 23.44
N PHE A 450 34.64 20.84 23.29
CA PHE A 450 33.45 21.00 24.16
C PHE A 450 32.35 20.13 23.52
N ASP A 451 31.59 19.27 24.17
CA ASP A 451 31.71 18.44 25.37
C ASP A 451 30.76 17.27 25.04
N GLU A 452 31.26 16.04 25.07
CA GLU A 452 30.42 14.86 25.18
C GLU A 452 30.14 14.70 26.66
N GLU A 453 28.88 14.85 27.07
CA GLU A 453 28.42 14.36 28.36
C GLU A 453 27.59 13.09 28.11
N ASP A 454 28.05 12.06 28.79
CA ASP A 454 27.59 10.68 28.87
C ASP A 454 26.15 10.59 29.39
N GLU A 455 25.38 9.62 28.87
CA GLU A 455 24.56 8.77 29.73
C GLU A 455 24.82 7.31 29.34
N GLU A 456 25.14 6.55 30.38
CA GLU A 456 25.81 5.26 30.45
C GLU A 456 24.97 4.10 29.89
N ASP A 457 25.61 3.25 29.09
CA ASP A 457 25.23 1.86 28.85
C ASP A 457 25.71 1.02 30.04
N GLU A 458 24.82 0.28 30.73
CA GLU A 458 25.24 -0.81 31.62
C GLU A 458 25.47 -2.07 30.79
N GLU A 459 26.65 -2.65 31.00
CA GLU A 459 27.29 -3.72 30.26
C GLU A 459 26.64 -5.10 30.43
N ASP A 460 26.69 -5.88 29.35
CA ASP A 460 26.57 -7.34 29.35
C ASP A 460 27.80 -7.97 30.04
N GLU A 461 27.58 -8.87 31.00
CA GLU A 461 28.59 -9.86 31.42
C GLU A 461 28.26 -11.22 30.79
N GLU A 462 29.07 -11.63 29.80
CA GLU A 462 29.21 -13.03 29.37
C GLU A 462 30.55 -13.61 29.85
N GLY A 463 30.51 -14.91 30.20
CA GLY A 463 31.67 -15.81 30.28
C GLY A 463 31.97 -16.28 31.71
N GLU A 464 32.13 -17.56 32.02
CA GLU A 464 32.61 -18.69 31.22
C GLU A 464 32.26 -20.05 31.87
N SER A 465 32.37 -21.07 31.02
CA SER A 465 32.45 -22.53 31.19
C SER A 465 32.90 -23.15 32.53
N GLY A 466 32.41 -24.36 32.79
CA GLY A 466 33.07 -25.37 33.61
C GLY A 466 32.27 -26.67 33.69
N ASP A 467 32.76 -27.70 32.99
CA ASP A 467 32.36 -29.11 33.09
C ASP A 467 32.47 -29.63 34.55
N GLU A 468 31.66 -30.62 34.92
CA GLU A 468 32.13 -31.93 35.39
C GLU A 468 30.96 -32.86 35.76
N ASP A 469 31.25 -34.15 35.59
CA ASP A 469 30.40 -35.32 35.44
C ASP A 469 29.77 -35.88 36.75
N GLU A 470 29.08 -37.01 36.55
CA GLU A 470 28.89 -38.16 37.45
C GLU A 470 27.47 -38.43 37.97
N ASP A 471 26.77 -39.24 37.16
CA ASP A 471 26.42 -40.64 37.44
C ASP A 471 25.29 -41.05 38.40
N GLU A 472 24.72 -42.19 37.97
CA GLU A 472 23.97 -43.23 38.68
C GLU A 472 22.50 -42.97 39.03
N GLU A 473 21.55 -43.90 38.88
CA GLU A 473 21.35 -45.16 38.15
C GLU A 473 19.93 -45.64 38.60
N SER A 474 19.45 -46.72 37.98
CA SER A 474 18.26 -47.54 38.30
C SER A 474 16.90 -46.95 37.85
N GLY A 475 16.14 -47.59 36.94
CA GLY A 475 15.81 -49.04 36.90
C GLY A 475 14.70 -49.28 37.93
N ASP A 476 13.57 -49.91 37.67
CA ASP A 476 13.19 -50.85 36.62
C ASP A 476 11.67 -51.12 36.76
N GLU A 477 11.14 -51.75 35.71
CA GLU A 477 10.10 -52.79 35.73
C GLU A 477 8.60 -52.45 35.88
N ASP A 478 7.93 -52.78 34.77
CA ASP A 478 6.61 -53.39 34.59
C ASP A 478 6.02 -54.14 35.79
N GLU A 479 4.69 -54.09 35.95
CA GLU A 479 3.92 -55.32 36.18
C GLU A 479 2.44 -55.18 35.79
N GLU A 480 1.91 -56.29 35.29
CA GLU A 480 0.60 -56.49 34.71
C GLU A 480 -0.54 -56.54 35.74
N GLY A 481 -1.76 -56.28 35.24
CA GLY A 481 -2.97 -57.07 35.50
C GLY A 481 -3.46 -57.29 36.93
N GLU A 482 -4.70 -56.85 37.23
CA GLU A 482 -5.76 -57.80 37.58
C GLU A 482 -7.16 -57.17 37.53
N SER A 483 -8.08 -58.04 37.15
CA SER A 483 -9.53 -57.96 37.10
C SER A 483 -10.22 -57.54 38.41
N GLY A 484 -11.40 -56.93 38.26
CA GLY A 484 -12.39 -56.79 39.33
C GLY A 484 -13.77 -56.51 38.76
N ASP A 485 -14.56 -57.58 38.65
CA ASP A 485 -15.98 -57.62 38.32
C ASP A 485 -16.89 -56.89 39.35
N GLU A 486 -18.15 -56.71 38.91
CA GLU A 486 -19.41 -56.73 39.68
C GLU A 486 -20.06 -55.43 40.22
N ASP A 487 -21.34 -55.31 39.81
CA ASP A 487 -22.52 -54.71 40.44
C ASP A 487 -22.65 -53.19 40.60
N ASN A 488 -23.43 -52.56 39.69
CA ASN A 488 -24.84 -52.18 39.92
C ASN A 488 -25.52 -51.63 38.65
#